data_AF-A0A954G3Z9-F1
#
_entry.id   AF-A0A954G3Z9-F1
#
_cell.length_a   1.000
_cell.length_b   1.000
_cell.length_c   1.000
_cell.angle_alpha   90.00
_cell.angle_beta   90.00
_cell.angle_gamma   90.00
#
_symmetry.space_group_name_H-M   'P 1'
#
loop_
_entity.id
_entity.type
_entity.pdbx_description
1 polymer ?
#
loop_
_entity_poly.entity_id
_entity_poly.type
_entity_poly.pdbx_seq_one_letter_code
_entity_poly.pdbx_strand_id
1 'polypeptide(L)'
;MPDEFPFHPNWKMSECHIAYWQLSPTIDHIIPVARGGTDEESNWASTSQLRNSAKANWLLEELGWELHPPGDLQEWDGLLHWYVDYANDHAEIKTDPWFRGWLRIAENVILEKP
;
A
#
# COMPACT_ATOMS: atom_id res chain seq x y z
N MET A 1 -15.81 5.24 -11.79
CA MET A 1 -15.73 5.03 -10.33
C MET A 1 -16.94 5.69 -9.70
N PRO A 2 -17.44 5.18 -8.56
CA PRO A 2 -18.59 5.78 -7.87
C PRO A 2 -18.30 7.23 -7.45
N ASP A 3 -19.33 8.07 -7.44
CA ASP A 3 -19.21 9.48 -7.02
C ASP A 3 -18.93 9.59 -5.51
N GLU A 4 -19.35 8.59 -4.73
CA GLU A 4 -19.11 8.48 -3.29
C GLU A 4 -17.66 8.10 -2.95
N PHE A 5 -16.95 7.47 -3.90
CA PHE A 5 -15.57 7.03 -3.72
C PHE A 5 -14.73 7.39 -4.96
N PRO A 6 -14.53 8.70 -5.21
CA PRO A 6 -13.88 9.15 -6.44
C PRO A 6 -12.41 8.76 -6.45
N PHE A 7 -11.92 8.41 -7.64
CA PHE A 7 -10.52 8.09 -7.90
C PHE A 7 -9.99 8.97 -9.01
N HIS A 8 -8.81 9.53 -8.79
CA HIS A 8 -8.04 10.25 -9.78
C HIS A 8 -6.74 9.46 -10.05
N PRO A 9 -6.37 9.18 -11.32
CA PRO A 9 -5.20 8.36 -11.66
C PRO A 9 -3.89 8.84 -11.04
N ASN A 10 -3.72 10.15 -10.89
CA ASN A 10 -2.53 10.77 -10.27
C ASN A 10 -2.71 11.09 -8.78
N TRP A 11 -3.70 10.50 -8.11
CA TRP A 11 -3.94 10.62 -6.66
C TRP A 11 -4.10 12.06 -6.16
N LYS A 12 -4.64 12.95 -7.00
CA LYS A 12 -4.83 14.36 -6.64
C LYS A 12 -5.76 14.45 -5.43
N MET A 13 -5.23 14.93 -4.30
CA MET A 13 -5.91 14.89 -2.99
C MET A 13 -7.29 15.54 -3.01
N SER A 14 -7.48 16.61 -3.79
CA SER A 14 -8.76 17.32 -3.90
C SER A 14 -9.78 16.64 -4.82
N GLU A 15 -9.38 15.58 -5.55
CA GLU A 15 -10.22 14.87 -6.53
C GLU A 15 -10.32 13.35 -6.23
N CYS A 16 -9.54 12.84 -5.28
CA CYS A 16 -9.66 11.49 -4.74
C CYS A 16 -10.44 11.48 -3.43
N HIS A 17 -11.09 10.35 -3.14
CA HIS A 17 -11.56 10.08 -1.80
C HIS A 17 -10.38 10.06 -0.81
N ILE A 18 -10.53 10.70 0.35
CA ILE A 18 -9.45 10.84 1.34
C ILE A 18 -8.91 9.50 1.85
N ALA A 19 -9.71 8.43 1.77
CA ALA A 19 -9.29 7.08 2.12
C ALA A 19 -8.06 6.61 1.32
N TYR A 20 -7.89 7.01 0.06
CA TYR A 20 -6.67 6.70 -0.70
C TYR A 20 -5.42 7.30 -0.04
N TRP A 21 -5.54 8.47 0.60
CA TRP A 21 -4.42 9.12 1.27
C TRP A 21 -4.18 8.61 2.68
N GLN A 22 -5.25 8.22 3.38
CA GLN A 22 -5.18 7.80 4.77
C GLN A 22 -4.95 6.30 4.95
N LEU A 23 -5.46 5.47 4.04
CA LEU A 23 -5.56 4.02 4.22
C LEU A 23 -4.81 3.22 3.16
N SER A 24 -4.60 3.73 1.95
CA SER A 24 -3.81 2.99 0.96
C SER A 24 -2.33 2.96 1.38
N PRO A 25 -1.72 1.76 1.41
CA PRO A 25 -0.32 1.63 1.77
C PRO A 25 0.57 2.20 0.65
N THR A 26 1.62 2.87 1.08
CA THR A 26 2.75 3.31 0.26
C THR A 26 4.03 2.82 0.91
N ILE A 27 5.09 2.68 0.11
CA ILE A 27 6.43 2.37 0.61
C ILE A 27 7.18 3.70 0.72
N ASP A 28 7.84 3.91 1.86
CA ASP A 28 8.74 5.03 2.11
C ASP A 28 10.04 4.54 2.74
N HIS A 29 11.10 5.34 2.62
CA HIS A 29 12.38 5.04 3.24
C HIS A 29 12.41 5.50 4.70
N ILE A 30 12.83 4.65 5.63
CA ILE A 30 13.00 4.99 7.06
C ILE A 30 13.99 6.16 7.19
N ILE A 31 15.16 6.01 6.58
CA ILE A 31 16.12 7.10 6.34
C ILE A 31 15.93 7.57 4.90
N PRO A 32 15.56 8.83 4.65
CA PRO A 32 15.39 9.35 3.30
C PRO A 32 16.66 9.18 2.44
N VAL A 33 16.51 8.81 1.17
CA VAL A 33 17.64 8.69 0.22
C VAL A 33 18.41 10.00 0.09
N ALA A 34 17.69 11.14 0.11
CA ALA A 34 18.30 12.48 0.09
C ALA A 34 19.19 12.76 1.31
N ARG A 35 19.12 11.92 2.35
CA ARG A 35 19.92 11.98 3.58
C ARG A 35 20.87 10.79 3.72
N GLY A 36 21.12 10.06 2.64
CA GLY A 36 22.06 8.94 2.60
C GLY A 36 21.46 7.60 3.00
N GLY A 37 20.13 7.49 3.11
CA GLY A 37 19.48 6.19 3.24
C GLY A 37 19.61 5.35 1.96
N THR A 38 19.67 4.03 2.11
CA THR A 38 19.76 3.08 1.00
C THR A 38 18.38 2.82 0.38
N ASP A 39 18.34 2.51 -0.91
CA ASP A 39 17.11 2.08 -1.60
C ASP A 39 17.00 0.55 -1.58
N GLU A 40 16.81 0.00 -0.38
CA GLU A 40 16.77 -1.43 -0.13
C GLU A 40 15.71 -1.75 0.93
N GLU A 41 15.21 -2.98 0.93
CA GLU A 41 14.12 -3.45 1.80
C GLU A 41 14.39 -3.20 3.30
N SER A 42 15.65 -3.30 3.72
CA SER A 42 16.07 -3.03 5.11
C SER A 42 15.81 -1.58 5.56
N ASN A 43 15.64 -0.66 4.62
CA ASN A 43 15.34 0.74 4.84
C ASN A 43 13.92 1.12 4.37
N TRP A 44 13.09 0.15 3.98
CA TRP A 44 11.71 0.40 3.55
C TRP A 44 10.72 0.19 4.71
N ALA A 45 9.70 1.03 4.77
CA ALA A 45 8.57 0.85 5.65
C ALA A 45 7.26 1.15 4.92
N SER A 46 6.19 0.45 5.30
CA SER A 46 4.85 0.76 4.80
C SER A 46 4.21 1.88 5.63
N THR A 47 3.58 2.84 4.96
CA THR A 47 2.85 3.94 5.61
C THR A 47 1.77 4.50 4.67
N SER A 48 0.87 5.34 5.17
CA SER A 48 -0.12 6.00 4.32
C SER A 48 0.51 7.11 3.49
N GLN A 49 -0.05 7.42 2.32
CA GLN A 49 0.44 8.54 1.49
C GLN A 49 0.44 9.86 2.27
N LEU A 50 -0.54 10.09 3.15
CA LEU A 50 -0.61 11.27 4.01
C LEU A 50 0.63 11.38 4.92
N ARG A 51 1.02 10.27 5.56
CA ARG A 51 2.20 10.23 6.43
C ARG A 51 3.51 10.29 5.65
N ASN A 52 3.58 9.60 4.51
CA ASN A 52 4.73 9.67 3.58
C ASN A 52 4.98 11.13 3.16
N SER A 53 3.94 11.81 2.67
CA SER A 53 4.04 13.22 2.26
C SER A 53 4.40 14.17 3.42
N ALA A 54 3.89 13.92 4.63
CA ALA A 54 4.24 14.70 5.81
C ALA A 54 5.68 14.45 6.26
N LYS A 55 6.19 13.22 6.13
CA LYS A 55 7.57 12.88 6.47
C LYS A 55 8.56 13.49 5.49
N ALA A 56 8.30 13.37 4.19
CA ALA A 56 9.20 13.86 3.15
C ALA A 56 10.67 13.46 3.44
N ASN A 57 11.57 14.44 3.55
CA ASN A 57 12.99 14.22 3.84
C ASN A 57 13.36 14.33 5.33
N TRP A 58 12.39 14.37 6.24
CA TRP A 58 12.66 14.36 7.68
C TRP A 58 12.98 12.95 8.20
N LEU A 59 13.85 12.87 9.20
CA LEU A 59 14.03 11.66 10.00
C LEU A 59 12.86 11.49 10.96
N LEU A 60 12.57 10.25 11.34
CA LEU A 60 11.53 9.96 12.34
C LEU A 60 11.75 10.73 13.64
N GLU A 61 13.00 10.78 14.12
CA GLU A 61 13.39 11.48 15.34
C GLU A 61 13.10 12.98 15.30
N GLU A 62 13.27 13.63 14.13
CA GLU A 62 13.00 15.08 13.97
C GLU A 62 11.50 15.40 14.01
N LEU A 63 10.66 14.41 13.67
CA LEU A 63 9.20 14.51 13.74
C LEU A 63 8.65 14.03 15.09
N GLY A 64 9.50 13.45 15.96
CA GLY A 64 9.06 12.73 17.15
C GLY A 64 8.20 11.52 16.82
N TRP A 65 8.45 10.89 15.67
CA TRP A 65 7.75 9.68 15.22
C TRP A 65 8.54 8.44 15.59
N GLU A 66 7.82 7.34 15.81
CA GLU A 66 8.40 6.03 16.10
C GLU A 66 7.98 5.04 15.01
N LEU A 67 8.88 4.13 14.68
CA LEU A 67 8.58 3.04 13.75
C LEU A 67 7.82 1.94 14.49
N HIS A 68 6.67 1.54 13.94
CA HIS A 68 5.94 0.39 14.46
C HIS A 68 6.61 -0.91 14.02
N PRO A 69 6.55 -1.98 14.84
CA PRO A 69 7.00 -3.29 14.40
C PRO A 69 6.20 -3.76 13.17
N PRO A 70 6.78 -4.62 12.32
CA PRO A 70 6.04 -5.21 11.21
C PRO A 70 4.81 -5.97 11.73
N GLY A 71 3.72 -5.93 10.96
CA GLY A 71 2.52 -6.71 11.27
C GLY A 71 2.69 -8.19 10.98
N ASP A 72 1.73 -9.00 11.43
CA ASP A 72 1.64 -10.43 11.14
C ASP A 72 0.56 -10.69 10.08
N LEU A 73 0.95 -11.27 8.94
CA LEU A 73 0.04 -11.62 7.85
C LEU A 73 -0.95 -12.73 8.23
N GLN A 74 -0.67 -13.51 9.29
CA GLN A 74 -1.62 -14.47 9.85
C GLN A 74 -2.72 -13.79 10.66
N GLU A 75 -2.47 -12.59 11.20
CA GLU A 75 -3.49 -11.78 11.88
C GLU A 75 -4.26 -10.90 10.89
N TRP A 76 -3.56 -10.27 9.94
CA TRP A 76 -4.15 -9.43 8.93
C TRP A 76 -3.29 -9.38 7.65
N ASP A 77 -3.79 -9.97 6.59
CA ASP A 77 -3.12 -10.07 5.29
C ASP A 77 -3.41 -8.90 4.33
N GLY A 78 -4.08 -7.84 4.82
CA GLY A 78 -4.46 -6.72 3.97
C GLY A 78 -5.58 -7.02 2.98
N LEU A 79 -6.49 -7.95 3.30
CA LEU A 79 -7.59 -8.44 2.45
C LEU A 79 -7.13 -9.27 1.25
N LEU A 80 -5.94 -9.87 1.30
CA LEU A 80 -5.40 -10.64 0.19
C LEU A 80 -6.25 -11.89 -0.10
N HIS A 81 -6.57 -12.68 0.92
CA HIS A 81 -7.44 -13.86 0.78
C HIS A 81 -8.85 -13.45 0.34
N TRP A 82 -9.41 -12.40 0.94
CA TRP A 82 -10.72 -11.89 0.53
C TRP A 82 -10.73 -11.49 -0.95
N TYR A 83 -9.69 -10.81 -1.43
CA TYR A 83 -9.58 -10.40 -2.82
C TYR A 83 -9.49 -11.59 -3.77
N VAL A 84 -8.72 -12.62 -3.42
CA VAL A 84 -8.62 -13.85 -4.22
C VAL A 84 -9.96 -14.57 -4.28
N ASP A 85 -10.64 -14.74 -3.15
CA ASP A 85 -11.97 -15.37 -3.09
C ASP A 85 -12.98 -14.56 -3.93
N TYR A 86 -13.03 -13.25 -3.72
CA TYR A 86 -13.91 -12.35 -4.46
C TYR A 86 -13.63 -12.40 -5.97
N ALA A 87 -12.37 -12.31 -6.39
CA ALA A 87 -12.00 -12.39 -7.80
C ALA A 87 -12.27 -13.76 -8.42
N ASN A 88 -12.25 -14.82 -7.62
CA ASN A 88 -12.58 -16.16 -8.12
C ASN A 88 -14.05 -16.31 -8.49
N ASP A 89 -14.94 -15.66 -7.74
CA ASP A 89 -16.38 -15.67 -7.96
C ASP A 89 -16.87 -14.64 -9.00
N HIS A 90 -16.02 -13.67 -9.39
CA HIS A 90 -16.38 -12.55 -10.27
C HIS A 90 -15.56 -12.58 -11.56
N ALA A 91 -16.12 -13.18 -12.61
CA ALA A 91 -15.44 -13.39 -13.89
C ALA A 91 -14.96 -12.09 -14.55
N GLU A 92 -15.66 -10.99 -14.36
CA GLU A 92 -15.31 -9.66 -14.87
C GLU A 92 -13.93 -9.18 -14.37
N ILE A 93 -13.54 -9.53 -13.15
CA ILE A 93 -12.24 -9.17 -12.57
C ILE A 93 -11.11 -9.87 -13.32
N LYS A 94 -11.35 -11.10 -13.79
CA LYS A 94 -10.39 -11.88 -14.57
C LYS A 94 -10.24 -11.36 -16.01
N THR A 95 -11.20 -10.59 -16.51
CA THR A 95 -11.14 -10.01 -17.87
C THR A 95 -10.34 -8.71 -17.94
N ASP A 96 -10.29 -7.94 -16.85
CA ASP A 96 -9.52 -6.71 -16.79
C ASP A 96 -8.01 -7.03 -16.57
N PRO A 97 -7.10 -6.56 -17.44
CA PRO A 97 -5.68 -6.85 -17.32
C PRO A 97 -5.03 -6.36 -16.02
N TRP A 98 -5.51 -5.25 -15.46
CA TRP A 98 -5.00 -4.69 -14.20
C TRP A 98 -5.34 -5.62 -13.05
N PHE A 99 -6.61 -5.95 -12.87
CA PHE A 99 -7.05 -6.83 -11.79
C PHE A 99 -6.53 -8.26 -11.96
N ARG A 100 -6.51 -8.81 -13.18
CA ARG A 100 -5.89 -10.12 -13.43
C ARG A 100 -4.41 -10.15 -13.06
N GLY A 101 -3.69 -9.04 -13.22
CA GLY A 101 -2.30 -8.89 -12.77
C GLY A 101 -2.17 -9.06 -11.26
N TRP A 102 -3.02 -8.35 -10.51
CA TRP A 102 -3.07 -8.42 -9.05
C TRP A 102 -3.47 -9.80 -8.54
N LEU A 103 -4.50 -10.44 -9.13
CA LEU A 103 -4.94 -11.78 -8.74
C LEU A 103 -3.80 -12.79 -8.81
N ARG A 104 -3.06 -12.82 -9.92
CA ARG A 104 -1.91 -13.74 -10.09
C ARG A 104 -0.85 -13.55 -9.01
N ILE A 105 -0.54 -12.31 -8.64
CA ILE A 105 0.46 -12.03 -7.60
C ILE A 105 -0.09 -12.41 -6.22
N ALA A 106 -1.35 -12.09 -5.93
CA ALA A 106 -1.99 -12.44 -4.66
C ALA A 106 -2.02 -13.95 -4.43
N GLU A 107 -2.39 -14.73 -5.45
CA GLU A 107 -2.37 -16.19 -5.41
C GLU A 107 -0.96 -16.74 -5.14
N ASN A 108 0.07 -16.18 -5.79
CA ASN A 108 1.46 -16.59 -5.55
C ASN A 108 1.89 -16.32 -4.11
N VAL A 109 1.61 -15.12 -3.57
CA VAL A 109 1.97 -14.74 -2.20
C VAL A 109 1.28 -15.66 -1.17
N ILE A 110 0.01 -15.99 -1.37
CA ILE A 110 -0.72 -16.91 -0.49
C ILE A 110 -0.14 -18.34 -0.57
N LEU A 111 0.20 -18.81 -1.77
CA LEU A 111 0.74 -20.15 -1.99
C LEU A 111 2.16 -20.32 -1.45
N GLU A 112 2.98 -19.27 -1.53
CA GLU A 112 4.36 -19.29 -1.06
C GLU A 112 4.47 -19.37 0.46
N LYS A 113 3.37 -19.10 1.21
CA LYS A 113 3.25 -19.02 2.68
C LYS A 113 4.43 -18.27 3.33
N PRO A 114 4.24 -17.04 3.83
CA PRO A 114 5.29 -16.39 4.63
C PRO A 114 5.71 -17.25 5.83
#